data_AF-A0A6C0K307-F1
#
_entry.id   AF-A0A6C0K307-F1
#
_cell.length_a   1.000
_cell.length_b   1.000
_cell.length_c   1.000
_cell.angle_alpha   90.00
_cell.angle_beta   90.00
_cell.angle_gamma   90.00
#
_symmetry.space_group_name_H-M   'P 1'
#
loop_
_entity.id
_entity.type
_entity.pdbx_description
1 polymer ?
#
loop_
_entity_poly.entity_id
_entity_poly.type
_entity_poly.pdbx_seq_one_letter_code
_entity_poly.pdbx_strand_id
1 'polypeptide(L)'
;MTIPKRLYRINQDDLYIMMNAYKITDTQTGNSTATMIGQYWKKSLKTGTFEISKIGLLREATWARKNGLIEWSEIVSNWAEIA
;
A
#
# COMPACT_ATOMS: atom_id res chain seq x y z
N MET A 1 6.96 23.36 17.68
CA MET A 1 5.70 22.61 17.50
C MET A 1 5.99 21.37 16.67
N THR A 2 5.99 20.19 17.28
CA THR A 2 6.07 18.91 16.58
C THR A 2 4.70 18.68 15.93
N ILE A 3 4.59 18.91 14.62
CA ILE A 3 3.38 18.54 13.87
C ILE A 3 3.23 17.02 14.03
N PRO A 4 2.11 16.49 14.58
CA PRO A 4 1.93 15.06 14.67
C PRO A 4 2.04 14.48 13.26
N LYS A 5 2.98 13.55 13.06
CA LYS A 5 3.12 12.85 11.78
C LYS A 5 1.81 12.13 11.52
N ARG A 6 1.08 12.62 10.52
CA ARG A 6 -0.05 11.93 9.91
C ARG A 6 0.45 10.63 9.27
N LEU A 7 0.19 9.53 9.95
CA LEU A 7 0.58 8.17 9.56
C LEU A 7 -0.67 7.43 9.13
N TYR A 8 -0.61 6.82 7.95
CA TYR A 8 -1.53 5.77 7.57
C TYR A 8 -1.15 4.51 8.34
N ARG A 9 -2.15 3.82 8.88
CA ARG A 9 -2.01 2.56 9.59
C ARG A 9 -3.00 1.56 9.05
N ILE A 10 -2.52 0.36 8.76
CA ILE A 10 -3.36 -0.77 8.38
C ILE A 10 -2.81 -2.01 9.09
N ASN A 11 -3.70 -2.84 9.63
CA ASN A 11 -3.28 -4.05 10.33
C ASN A 11 -2.83 -5.12 9.31
N GLN A 12 -2.11 -6.12 9.81
CA GLN A 12 -1.61 -7.22 9.01
C GLN A 12 -2.74 -8.02 8.34
N ASP A 13 -3.86 -8.25 9.02
CA ASP A 13 -4.93 -9.11 8.51
C ASP A 13 -5.69 -8.45 7.35
N ASP A 14 -5.94 -7.15 7.44
CA ASP A 14 -6.53 -6.34 6.38
C ASP A 14 -5.61 -6.29 5.16
N LEU A 15 -4.30 -6.14 5.36
CA LEU A 15 -3.33 -6.24 4.26
C LEU A 15 -3.36 -7.62 3.61
N TYR A 16 -3.52 -8.70 4.39
CA TYR A 16 -3.64 -10.06 3.86
C TYR A 16 -4.93 -10.25 3.06
N ILE A 17 -6.06 -9.76 3.57
CA ILE A 17 -7.36 -9.80 2.90
C ILE A 17 -7.29 -9.02 1.58
N MET A 18 -6.74 -7.81 1.60
CA MET A 18 -6.54 -7.00 0.39
C MET A 18 -5.64 -7.73 -0.62
N MET A 19 -4.49 -8.25 -0.18
CA MET A 19 -3.57 -9.00 -1.04
C MET A 19 -4.29 -10.16 -1.74
N ASN A 20 -5.08 -10.94 -1.01
CA ASN A 20 -5.82 -12.06 -1.59
C ASN A 20 -6.91 -11.60 -2.57
N ALA A 21 -7.64 -10.52 -2.26
CA ALA A 21 -8.64 -9.97 -3.17
C ALA A 21 -8.01 -9.54 -4.50
N TYR A 22 -6.92 -8.77 -4.46
CA TYR A 22 -6.21 -8.33 -5.66
C TYR A 22 -5.50 -9.47 -6.40
N LYS A 23 -5.16 -10.56 -5.69
CA LYS A 23 -4.56 -11.76 -6.31
C LYS A 23 -5.57 -12.50 -7.18
N ILE A 24 -6.85 -12.52 -6.77
CA ILE A 24 -7.92 -13.18 -7.53
C ILE A 24 -8.25 -12.38 -8.79
N THR A 25 -8.20 -11.04 -8.72
CA THR A 25 -8.49 -10.15 -9.85
C THR A 25 -7.37 -10.11 -10.87
N ASP A 26 -6.10 -10.24 -10.46
CA ASP A 26 -4.95 -10.22 -11.37
C ASP A 26 -4.56 -11.61 -11.87
N THR A 27 -5.13 -12.00 -13.01
CA THR A 27 -4.83 -13.28 -13.67
C THR A 27 -3.78 -13.18 -14.78
N GLN A 28 -3.20 -11.99 -15.05
CA GLN A 28 -2.47 -11.76 -16.31
C GLN A 28 -1.16 -10.93 -16.23
N THR A 29 -0.90 -10.06 -15.23
CA THR A 29 0.13 -9.02 -15.44
C THR A 29 1.52 -9.26 -14.85
N GLY A 30 1.73 -10.28 -14.00
CA GLY A 30 3.06 -10.63 -13.47
C GLY A 30 3.74 -9.59 -12.56
N ASN A 31 3.20 -8.36 -12.46
CA ASN A 31 3.58 -7.28 -11.55
C ASN A 31 2.32 -6.75 -10.86
N SER A 32 1.66 -7.64 -10.12
CA SER A 32 0.33 -7.41 -9.59
C SER A 32 0.31 -6.48 -8.38
N THR A 33 -0.75 -5.68 -8.27
CA THR A 33 -1.11 -4.93 -7.06
C THR A 33 -1.04 -5.81 -5.81
N ALA A 34 -1.45 -7.08 -5.92
CA ALA A 34 -1.32 -8.07 -4.86
C ALA A 34 0.14 -8.29 -4.40
N THR A 35 1.10 -8.28 -5.31
CA THR A 35 2.53 -8.44 -4.97
C THR A 35 3.00 -7.26 -4.12
N MET A 36 2.62 -6.03 -4.47
CA MET A 36 2.98 -4.84 -3.69
C MET A 36 2.37 -4.86 -2.30
N ILE A 37 1.07 -5.17 -2.20
CA ILE A 37 0.38 -5.33 -0.91
C ILE A 37 1.05 -6.44 -0.08
N GLY A 38 1.42 -7.56 -0.72
CA GLY A 38 2.12 -8.67 -0.07
C GLY A 38 3.49 -8.27 0.50
N GLN A 39 4.21 -7.32 -0.11
CA GLN A 39 5.44 -6.78 0.48
C GLN A 39 5.15 -5.97 1.75
N TYR A 40 4.07 -5.18 1.76
CA TYR A 40 3.69 -4.39 2.93
C TYR A 40 3.17 -5.28 4.06
N TRP A 41 2.41 -6.31 3.71
CA TRP A 41 2.01 -7.37 4.62
C TRP A 41 3.23 -8.03 5.29
N LYS A 42 4.24 -8.45 4.51
CA LYS A 42 5.48 -9.03 5.05
C LYS A 42 6.21 -8.08 6.00
N LYS A 43 6.19 -6.77 5.72
CA LYS A 43 6.78 -5.75 6.63
C LYS A 43 6.00 -5.65 7.95
N SER A 44 4.68 -5.86 7.93
CA SER A 44 3.83 -5.83 9.13
C SER A 44 3.97 -7.05 10.03
N LEU A 45 4.55 -8.18 9.57
CA LEU A 45 4.67 -9.42 10.36
C LEU A 45 5.39 -9.27 11.70
N LYS A 46 6.26 -8.26 11.84
CA LYS A 46 7.00 -8.00 13.08
C LYS A 46 6.20 -7.19 14.11
N THR A 47 5.30 -6.33 13.65
CA THR A 47 4.62 -5.31 14.46
C THR A 47 3.11 -5.49 14.51
N GLY A 48 2.54 -6.39 13.69
CA GLY A 48 1.09 -6.58 13.51
C GLY A 48 0.40 -5.47 12.70
N THR A 49 1.10 -4.37 12.44
CA THR A 49 0.61 -3.22 11.68
C THR A 49 1.66 -2.70 10.72
N PHE A 50 1.21 -2.19 9.58
CA PHE A 50 2.02 -1.39 8.68
C PHE A 50 1.74 0.08 8.92
N GLU A 51 2.81 0.87 9.09
CA GLU A 51 2.72 2.32 9.22
C GLU A 51 3.54 3.00 8.13
N ILE A 52 2.96 4.01 7.49
CA ILE A 52 3.65 4.82 6.51
C ILE A 52 3.15 6.26 6.56
N SER A 53 4.06 7.22 6.42
CA SER A 53 3.68 8.63 6.34
C SER A 53 2.93 8.95 5.05
N LYS A 54 2.05 9.96 5.11
CA LYS A 54 1.41 10.53 3.92
C LYS A 54 2.39 10.84 2.78
N ILE A 55 3.55 11.43 3.11
CA ILE A 55 4.59 11.74 2.11
C ILE A 55 5.17 10.46 1.49
N GLY A 56 5.37 9.42 2.30
CA GLY A 56 5.81 8.11 1.81
C GLY A 56 4.83 7.53 0.80
N LEU A 57 3.53 7.59 1.09
CA LEU A 57 2.47 7.15 0.19
C LEU A 57 2.41 7.97 -1.11
N LEU A 58 2.54 9.30 -1.04
CA LEU A 58 2.56 10.14 -2.24
C LEU A 58 3.79 9.86 -3.13
N ARG A 59 4.94 9.55 -2.53
CA ARG A 59 6.15 9.15 -3.27
C ARG A 59 5.94 7.80 -3.95
N GLU A 60 5.36 6.84 -3.25
CA GLU A 60 5.00 5.54 -3.80
C GLU A 60 4.02 5.69 -4.97
N ALA A 61 2.96 6.51 -4.81
CA ALA A 61 1.99 6.78 -5.86
C ALA A 61 2.66 7.37 -7.10
N THR A 62 3.53 8.36 -6.90
CA THR A 62 4.28 8.99 -8.00
C THR A 62 5.19 7.99 -8.72
N TRP A 63 5.88 7.13 -7.97
CA TRP A 63 6.70 6.06 -8.54
C TRP A 63 5.84 5.07 -9.33
N ALA A 64 4.70 4.64 -8.78
CA ALA A 64 3.78 3.70 -9.40
C ALA A 64 3.25 4.22 -10.75
N ARG A 65 2.81 5.49 -10.82
CA ARG A 65 2.39 6.13 -12.09
C ARG A 65 3.49 6.12 -13.14
N LYS A 66 4.73 6.45 -12.74
CA LYS A 66 5.88 6.48 -13.68
C LYS A 66 6.21 5.11 -14.26
N ASN A 67 5.89 4.03 -13.56
CA ASN A 67 6.16 2.66 -13.98
C ASN A 67 4.93 1.96 -14.58
N GLY A 68 3.84 2.69 -14.85
CA GLY A 68 2.61 2.12 -15.43
C GLY A 68 1.78 1.27 -14.47
N LEU A 69 2.06 1.31 -13.17
CA LEU A 69 1.31 0.60 -12.13
C LEU A 69 0.12 1.45 -11.66
N ILE A 70 -0.87 1.64 -12.53
CA ILE A 70 -1.97 2.60 -12.32
C ILE A 70 -2.82 2.23 -11.10
N GLU A 71 -3.28 0.98 -11.02
CA GLU A 71 -4.11 0.50 -9.90
C GLU A 71 -3.40 0.66 -8.55
N TRP A 72 -2.11 0.27 -8.48
CA TRP A 72 -1.32 0.47 -7.27
C TRP A 72 -1.22 1.95 -6.89
N SER A 73 -0.98 2.82 -7.88
CA SER A 73 -0.92 4.26 -7.64
C SER A 73 -2.22 4.81 -7.06
N GLU A 74 -3.38 4.33 -7.50
CA GLU A 74 -4.67 4.81 -7.00
C GLU A 74 -4.87 4.39 -5.54
N ILE A 75 -4.57 3.13 -5.21
CA ILE A 75 -4.67 2.60 -3.85
C ILE A 75 -3.83 3.43 -2.87
N VAL A 76 -2.55 3.63 -3.17
CA VAL A 76 -1.67 4.39 -2.26
C VAL A 76 -1.96 5.89 -2.25
N SER A 77 -2.58 6.44 -3.30
CA SER A 77 -3.10 7.82 -3.28
C SER A 77 -4.27 7.93 -2.32
N ASN A 78 -5.23 7.00 -2.36
CA ASN A 78 -6.38 6.97 -1.46
C ASN A 78 -5.93 6.84 0.01
N TRP A 79 -4.95 5.97 0.29
CA TRP A 79 -4.35 5.87 1.63
C TRP A 79 -3.73 7.19 2.08
N ALA A 80 -3.14 7.97 1.16
CA ALA A 80 -2.54 9.27 1.49
C ALA A 80 -3.60 10.36 1.79
N GLU A 81 -4.80 10.23 1.21
CA GLU A 81 -5.91 11.15 1.48
C GLU A 81 -6.45 10.99 2.90
N ILE A 82 -6.54 9.74 3.38
CA ILE A 82 -7.04 9.40 4.72
C ILE A 82 -5.96 9.40 5.82
N ALA A 83 -4.69 9.66 5.46
CA ALA A 83 -3.57 9.84 6.39
C ALA A 83 -3.49 11.26 6.96
#